data_AF-V4JFH9-F1
#
_entry.id   AF-V4JFH9-F1
#
_cell.length_a   1.000
_cell.length_b   1.000
_cell.length_c   1.000
_cell.angle_alpha   90.00
_cell.angle_beta   90.00
_cell.angle_gamma   90.00
#
_symmetry.space_group_name_H-M   'P 1'
#
loop_
_entity.id
_entity.type
_entity.pdbx_description
1 polymer ?
#
loop_
_entity_poly.entity_id
_entity_poly.type
_entity_poly.pdbx_seq_one_letter_code
_entity_poly.pdbx_strand_id
1 'polypeptide(L)'
;MDNIRLMLILALGAILFLIYQAWMQDYGPMQQTPIASEDQTSTLPSPAESAAAPTDAPDAPTPITDTEAPPVVDANTTQTSSASNLISVETDLIRAQISAIGGTIESMWLKEYARVADQPEDKFRLLKPQPPNMFIVQSGLLGGADVKLPNHKARFTAEQQAFALTDDADSMTVELRWSSETGVDVFKRYRFTRGSYLIEVEQEVLNNGAKPLQLRVYDQLQRTELYDPAKSSF
;
A
#
# COMPACT_ATOMS: atom_id res chain seq x y z
N MET A 1 -33.42 -19.64 47.79
CA MET A 1 -32.08 -19.57 47.15
C MET A 1 -32.10 -18.36 46.21
N ASP A 2 -32.30 -17.17 46.76
CA ASP A 2 -32.79 -16.02 45.95
C ASP A 2 -31.77 -14.87 45.84
N ASN A 3 -30.64 -14.96 46.56
CA ASN A 3 -29.61 -13.91 46.57
C ASN A 3 -28.46 -14.17 45.58
N ILE A 4 -28.37 -15.36 44.97
CA ILE A 4 -27.32 -15.69 44.00
C ILE A 4 -27.49 -14.85 42.73
N ARG A 5 -28.74 -14.63 42.28
CA ARG A 5 -29.04 -13.80 41.11
C ARG A 5 -28.59 -12.35 41.32
N LEU A 6 -28.82 -11.79 42.50
CA LEU A 6 -28.37 -10.44 42.86
C LEU A 6 -26.84 -10.34 42.86
N MET A 7 -26.16 -11.35 43.41
CA MET A 7 -24.69 -11.39 43.47
C MET A 7 -24.07 -11.52 42.06
N LEU A 8 -24.69 -12.30 41.18
CA LEU A 8 -24.28 -12.42 39.77
C LEU A 8 -24.48 -11.11 38.99
N ILE A 9 -25.58 -10.38 39.23
CA ILE A 9 -25.83 -9.07 38.60
C ILE A 9 -24.79 -8.04 39.07
N LEU A 10 -24.44 -8.06 40.36
CA LEU A 10 -23.43 -7.15 40.91
C LEU A 10 -22.03 -7.47 40.37
N ALA A 11 -21.67 -8.74 40.29
CA ALA A 11 -20.43 -9.19 39.66
C ALA A 11 -20.36 -8.80 38.17
N LEU A 12 -21.46 -8.96 37.43
CA LEU A 12 -21.55 -8.53 36.03
C LEU A 12 -21.38 -7.02 35.88
N GLY A 13 -22.01 -6.23 36.75
CA GLY A 13 -21.84 -4.78 36.77
C GLY A 13 -20.40 -4.34 37.03
N ALA A 14 -19.71 -5.01 37.96
CA ALA A 14 -18.30 -4.76 38.23
C ALA A 14 -17.40 -5.08 37.02
N ILE A 15 -17.67 -6.20 36.33
CA ILE A 15 -16.91 -6.58 35.12
C ILE A 15 -17.11 -5.55 34.00
N LEU A 16 -18.35 -5.12 33.74
CA LEU A 16 -18.64 -4.11 32.72
C LEU A 16 -17.99 -2.76 33.05
N PHE A 17 -17.96 -2.38 34.33
CA PHE A 17 -17.28 -1.16 34.78
C PHE A 17 -15.76 -1.24 34.56
N LEU A 18 -15.13 -2.38 34.87
CA LEU A 18 -13.70 -2.59 34.63
C LEU A 18 -13.34 -2.53 33.14
N ILE A 19 -14.16 -3.13 32.27
CA ILE A 19 -13.97 -3.06 30.82
C ILE A 19 -14.08 -1.60 30.32
N TYR A 20 -15.04 -0.83 30.83
CA TYR A 20 -15.18 0.58 30.50
C TYR A 20 -13.98 1.41 30.94
N GLN A 21 -13.42 1.15 32.13
CA GLN A 21 -12.20 1.83 32.59
C GLN A 21 -10.99 1.51 31.71
N ALA A 22 -10.80 0.23 31.35
CA ALA A 22 -9.73 -0.17 30.44
C ALA A 22 -9.87 0.53 29.08
N TRP A 23 -11.10 0.60 28.54
CA TRP A 23 -11.37 1.32 27.31
C TRP A 23 -11.08 2.82 27.41
N MET A 24 -11.46 3.48 28.52
CA MET A 24 -11.14 4.89 28.74
C MET A 24 -9.63 5.13 28.94
N GLN A 25 -8.88 4.16 29.47
CA GLN A 25 -7.44 4.28 29.64
C GLN A 25 -6.70 4.12 28.31
N ASP A 26 -7.11 3.17 27.47
CA ASP A 26 -6.49 2.90 26.18
C ASP A 26 -6.89 3.90 25.10
N TYR A 27 -8.11 4.46 25.18
CA TYR A 27 -8.71 5.28 24.12
C TYR A 27 -9.28 6.63 24.60
N GLY A 28 -9.11 6.98 25.88
CA GLY A 28 -9.54 8.27 26.41
C GLY A 28 -8.69 9.43 25.87
N PRO A 29 -9.24 10.66 25.85
CA PRO A 29 -8.55 11.82 25.32
C PRO A 29 -7.24 12.07 26.09
N MET A 30 -6.11 12.01 25.37
CA MET A 30 -4.81 12.38 25.90
C MET A 30 -4.87 13.81 26.44
N GLN A 31 -4.60 14.00 27.73
CA GLN A 31 -4.39 15.33 28.30
C GLN A 31 -3.18 15.94 27.61
N GLN A 32 -3.40 16.96 26.79
CA GLN A 32 -2.35 17.82 26.28
C GLN A 32 -1.72 18.52 27.49
N THR A 33 -0.45 18.20 27.76
CA THR A 33 0.36 18.91 28.75
C THR A 33 0.41 20.39 28.36
N PRO A 34 -0.02 21.33 29.22
CA PRO A 34 0.07 22.75 28.91
C PRO A 34 1.54 23.16 28.83
N ILE A 35 1.98 23.64 27.66
CA ILE A 35 3.24 24.36 27.53
C ILE A 35 3.01 25.73 28.17
N ALA A 36 3.81 26.04 29.19
CA ALA A 36 3.84 27.34 29.84
C ALA A 36 4.07 28.44 28.80
N SER A 37 3.13 29.39 28.72
CA SER A 37 3.29 30.63 27.97
C SER A 37 3.96 31.66 28.87
N GLU A 38 5.08 32.22 28.42
CA GLU A 38 5.64 33.43 29.00
C GLU A 38 4.87 34.66 28.48
N ASP A 39 4.39 35.46 29.43
CA ASP A 39 3.80 36.78 29.22
C ASP A 39 4.82 37.75 28.61
N GLN A 40 4.48 38.37 27.48
CA GLN A 40 4.88 39.76 27.21
C GLN A 40 3.71 40.56 26.63
N THR A 41 3.37 41.57 27.41
CA THR A 41 2.38 42.63 27.21
C THR A 41 2.86 43.63 26.16
N SER A 42 2.05 43.94 25.13
CA SER A 42 1.99 45.31 24.57
C SER A 42 0.73 45.55 23.71
N THR A 43 -0.17 46.38 24.25
CA THR A 43 -0.96 47.45 23.61
C THR A 43 -1.71 47.21 22.27
N LEU A 44 -3.05 47.21 22.36
CA LEU A 44 -4.03 47.47 21.29
C LEU A 44 -3.91 48.90 20.70
N PRO A 45 -4.33 49.12 19.44
CA PRO A 45 -5.71 49.54 19.18
C PRO A 45 -6.43 48.77 18.05
N SER A 46 -7.74 48.55 18.24
CA SER A 46 -8.73 48.13 17.24
C SER A 46 -9.27 49.38 16.51
N PRO A 47 -9.73 49.31 15.23
CA PRO A 47 -11.09 48.80 14.92
C PRO A 47 -11.27 48.03 13.59
N ALA A 48 -12.19 47.03 13.62
CA ALA A 48 -13.04 46.45 12.55
C ALA A 48 -12.33 45.86 11.28
N GLU A 49 -12.70 44.73 10.68
CA GLU A 49 -14.01 44.15 10.40
C GLU A 49 -13.79 42.71 9.82
N SER A 50 -14.69 41.77 10.16
CA SER A 50 -15.09 40.53 9.47
C SER A 50 -14.07 39.65 8.69
N ALA A 51 -13.88 38.39 9.13
CA ALA A 51 -14.23 37.15 8.40
C ALA A 51 -13.35 35.93 8.72
N ALA A 52 -14.03 34.77 8.73
CA ALA A 52 -13.55 33.41 8.45
C ALA A 52 -12.71 32.65 9.51
N ALA A 53 -13.24 31.47 9.86
CA ALA A 53 -12.58 30.43 10.63
C ALA A 53 -11.36 29.86 9.86
N PRO A 54 -10.27 29.45 10.54
CA PRO A 54 -9.17 28.78 9.87
C PRO A 54 -9.54 27.32 9.57
N THR A 55 -9.72 27.06 8.27
CA THR A 55 -9.75 25.73 7.66
C THR A 55 -8.31 25.23 7.54
N ASP A 56 -7.85 24.40 8.47
CA ASP A 56 -6.50 23.82 8.44
C ASP A 56 -6.56 22.31 8.18
N ALA A 57 -7.13 21.96 7.02
CA ALA A 57 -7.04 20.64 6.42
C ALA A 57 -6.69 20.82 4.93
N PRO A 58 -5.64 20.17 4.40
CA PRO A 58 -5.31 20.27 2.99
C PRO A 58 -6.37 19.56 2.13
N ASP A 59 -6.84 20.27 1.10
CA ASP A 59 -7.84 19.81 0.14
C ASP A 59 -7.41 18.56 -0.63
N ALA A 60 -8.33 17.62 -0.78
CA ALA A 60 -8.20 16.50 -1.69
C ALA A 60 -8.33 16.98 -3.14
N PRO A 61 -7.51 16.51 -4.10
CA PRO A 61 -7.62 16.95 -5.48
C PRO A 61 -8.91 16.41 -6.13
N THR A 62 -9.61 17.32 -6.82
CA THR A 62 -10.77 17.03 -7.66
C THR A 62 -10.38 16.25 -8.92
N PRO A 63 -11.25 15.35 -9.42
CA PRO A 63 -10.98 14.57 -10.63
C PRO A 63 -11.18 15.44 -11.88
N ILE A 64 -10.18 15.41 -12.77
CA ILE A 64 -10.34 15.88 -14.16
C ILE A 64 -11.06 14.79 -14.96
N THR A 65 -12.21 15.16 -15.53
CA THR A 65 -12.93 14.37 -16.52
C THR A 65 -12.49 14.86 -17.89
N ASP A 66 -11.82 14.00 -18.67
CA ASP A 66 -11.84 14.11 -20.11
C ASP A 66 -12.26 12.76 -20.69
N THR A 67 -13.43 12.78 -21.30
CA THR A 67 -14.05 11.70 -22.05
C THR A 67 -13.62 11.86 -23.49
N GLU A 68 -12.86 10.90 -24.03
CA GLU A 68 -12.95 10.58 -25.44
C GLU A 68 -12.62 9.10 -25.70
N ALA A 69 -13.51 8.45 -26.45
CA ALA A 69 -13.36 7.10 -26.99
C ALA A 69 -14.14 7.06 -28.32
N PRO A 70 -13.90 6.10 -29.23
CA PRO A 70 -12.70 5.33 -29.58
C PRO A 70 -12.42 5.40 -31.11
N PRO A 71 -11.60 4.51 -31.72
CA PRO A 71 -12.27 3.36 -32.35
C PRO A 71 -11.50 2.03 -32.28
N VAL A 72 -12.28 0.97 -32.46
CA VAL A 72 -11.92 -0.45 -32.61
C VAL A 72 -11.27 -0.73 -33.98
N VAL A 73 -10.21 -1.54 -34.02
CA VAL A 73 -9.83 -2.36 -35.18
C VAL A 73 -9.19 -3.69 -34.75
N ASP A 74 -9.48 -4.70 -35.57
CA ASP A 74 -9.33 -6.15 -35.39
C ASP A 74 -7.91 -6.73 -35.38
N ALA A 75 -7.89 -8.02 -35.02
CA ALA A 75 -6.76 -8.89 -34.74
C ALA A 75 -5.77 -9.17 -35.88
N ASN A 76 -4.57 -9.56 -35.41
CA ASN A 76 -3.56 -10.41 -36.04
C ASN A 76 -2.49 -9.71 -36.90
N THR A 77 -1.30 -9.47 -36.33
CA THR A 77 -0.02 -10.03 -36.83
C THR A 77 1.20 -9.58 -36.01
N THR A 78 1.99 -10.59 -35.62
CA THR A 78 3.45 -10.58 -35.40
C THR A 78 4.01 -9.90 -34.14
N GLN A 79 4.58 -10.74 -33.27
CA GLN A 79 5.48 -10.38 -32.17
C GLN A 79 6.62 -9.49 -32.67
N THR A 80 6.51 -8.21 -32.38
CA THR A 80 7.63 -7.37 -32.02
C THR A 80 7.47 -7.07 -30.55
N SER A 81 8.51 -7.33 -29.75
CA SER A 81 8.53 -7.15 -28.30
C SER A 81 8.33 -5.68 -27.94
N SER A 82 7.07 -5.23 -27.91
CA SER A 82 6.66 -4.10 -27.08
C SER A 82 7.13 -4.43 -25.67
N ALA A 83 8.02 -3.61 -25.11
CA ALA A 83 8.53 -3.80 -23.76
C ALA A 83 7.35 -4.04 -22.82
N SER A 84 7.18 -5.29 -22.40
CA SER A 84 6.14 -5.66 -21.45
C SER A 84 6.31 -4.75 -20.24
N ASN A 85 5.22 -4.10 -19.80
CA ASN A 85 5.23 -3.39 -18.53
C ASN A 85 5.28 -4.36 -17.34
N LEU A 86 5.37 -5.67 -17.58
CA LEU A 86 5.23 -6.71 -16.58
C LEU A 86 6.46 -7.61 -16.55
N ILE A 87 7.11 -7.63 -15.39
CA ILE A 87 8.20 -8.53 -15.03
C ILE A 87 7.61 -9.79 -14.39
N SER A 88 7.89 -10.95 -14.98
CA SER A 88 7.46 -12.24 -14.44
C SER A 88 8.49 -12.82 -13.48
N VAL A 89 8.04 -13.35 -12.35
CA VAL A 89 8.90 -13.98 -11.34
C VAL A 89 8.34 -15.34 -10.98
N GLU A 90 9.17 -16.38 -11.05
CA GLU A 90 8.79 -17.74 -10.68
C GLU A 90 9.76 -18.35 -9.66
N THR A 91 9.18 -19.01 -8.66
CA THR A 91 9.86 -19.78 -7.60
C THR A 91 9.22 -21.16 -7.50
N ASP A 92 9.63 -21.96 -6.52
CA ASP A 92 8.96 -23.22 -6.19
C ASP A 92 7.51 -23.02 -5.71
N LEU A 93 7.26 -22.03 -4.82
CA LEU A 93 5.94 -21.83 -4.21
C LEU A 93 5.09 -20.72 -4.84
N ILE A 94 5.72 -19.73 -5.47
CA ILE A 94 5.06 -18.52 -5.97
C ILE A 94 5.34 -18.32 -7.45
N ARG A 95 4.30 -17.93 -8.19
CA ARG A 95 4.42 -17.18 -9.44
C ARG A 95 3.91 -15.77 -9.21
N ALA A 96 4.70 -14.75 -9.51
CA ALA A 96 4.35 -13.34 -9.33
C ALA A 96 4.55 -12.53 -10.61
N GLN A 97 3.83 -11.43 -10.71
CA GLN A 97 3.98 -10.43 -11.77
C GLN A 97 4.14 -9.06 -11.14
N ILE A 98 5.25 -8.41 -11.47
CA ILE A 98 5.63 -7.09 -10.96
C ILE A 98 5.53 -6.09 -12.10
N SER A 99 4.83 -5.00 -11.89
CA SER A 99 4.70 -3.92 -12.87
C SER A 99 5.93 -3.05 -12.87
N ALA A 100 6.48 -2.78 -14.06
CA ALA A 100 7.49 -1.76 -14.29
C ALA A 100 6.96 -0.36 -13.93
N ILE A 101 5.64 -0.18 -13.83
CA ILE A 101 5.03 1.03 -13.26
C ILE A 101 4.85 0.84 -11.76
N GLY A 102 5.58 1.65 -10.99
CA GLY A 102 5.54 1.67 -9.54
C GLY A 102 6.29 0.53 -8.85
N GLY A 103 6.69 -0.52 -9.57
CA GLY A 103 7.15 -1.76 -8.95
C GLY A 103 6.00 -2.48 -8.23
N THR A 104 4.77 -2.34 -8.69
CA THR A 104 3.60 -2.93 -8.01
C THR A 104 3.57 -4.44 -8.20
N ILE A 105 3.37 -5.23 -7.13
CA ILE A 105 3.04 -6.66 -7.29
C ILE A 105 1.55 -6.74 -7.62
N GLU A 106 1.27 -6.85 -8.92
CA GLU A 106 -0.10 -6.80 -9.45
C GLU A 106 -0.77 -8.18 -9.48
N SER A 107 0.03 -9.25 -9.61
CA SER A 107 -0.50 -10.62 -9.61
C SER A 107 0.39 -11.60 -8.87
N MET A 108 -0.23 -12.57 -8.20
CA MET A 108 0.50 -13.61 -7.48
C MET A 108 -0.36 -14.88 -7.37
N TRP A 109 0.22 -16.01 -7.72
CA TRP A 109 -0.35 -17.34 -7.60
C TRP A 109 0.45 -18.15 -6.57
N LEU A 110 -0.27 -18.92 -5.76
CA LEU A 110 0.31 -19.86 -4.80
C LEU A 110 0.29 -21.26 -5.45
N LYS A 111 1.46 -21.79 -5.81
CA LYS A 111 1.61 -22.99 -6.66
C LYS A 111 1.15 -24.28 -5.96
N GLU A 112 1.19 -24.31 -4.63
CA GLU A 112 0.73 -25.45 -3.81
C GLU A 112 -0.79 -25.49 -3.61
N TYR A 113 -1.52 -24.42 -3.95
CA TYR A 113 -2.95 -24.33 -3.67
C TYR A 113 -3.74 -24.31 -4.97
N ALA A 114 -4.64 -25.28 -5.13
CA ALA A 114 -5.64 -25.25 -6.17
C ALA A 114 -6.78 -24.30 -5.79
N ARG A 115 -7.34 -23.59 -6.77
CA ARG A 115 -8.54 -22.77 -6.60
C ARG A 115 -9.77 -23.63 -6.30
N VAL A 116 -9.87 -24.78 -6.98
CA VAL A 116 -10.90 -25.80 -6.75
C VAL A 116 -10.21 -27.14 -6.58
N ALA A 117 -10.66 -27.93 -5.59
CA ALA A 117 -9.98 -29.17 -5.19
C ALA A 117 -9.87 -30.22 -6.31
N ASP A 118 -10.80 -30.22 -7.27
CA ASP A 118 -10.84 -31.14 -8.41
C ASP A 118 -10.02 -30.64 -9.63
N GLN A 119 -9.44 -29.44 -9.55
CA GLN A 119 -8.68 -28.79 -10.62
C GLN A 119 -7.30 -28.36 -10.11
N PRO A 120 -6.36 -29.32 -9.89
CA PRO A 120 -5.05 -29.05 -9.30
C PRO A 120 -4.17 -28.11 -10.15
N GLU A 121 -4.45 -28.01 -11.45
CA GLU A 121 -3.75 -27.11 -12.38
C GLU A 121 -4.25 -25.65 -12.29
N ASP A 122 -5.49 -25.41 -11.84
CA ASP A 122 -6.02 -24.07 -11.61
C ASP A 122 -5.51 -23.55 -10.26
N LYS A 123 -4.30 -22.97 -10.26
CA LYS A 123 -3.68 -22.47 -9.03
C LYS A 123 -4.39 -21.26 -8.46
N PHE A 124 -4.49 -21.19 -7.14
CA PHE A 124 -5.11 -20.09 -6.42
C PHE A 124 -4.33 -18.79 -6.66
N ARG A 125 -5.01 -17.82 -7.29
CA ARG A 125 -4.49 -16.48 -7.53
C ARG A 125 -4.88 -15.56 -6.38
N LEU A 126 -3.93 -15.26 -5.50
CA LEU A 126 -4.13 -14.37 -4.36
C LEU A 126 -4.22 -12.91 -4.78
N LEU A 127 -3.27 -12.43 -5.60
CA LEU A 127 -3.24 -11.04 -6.08
C LEU A 127 -3.70 -10.97 -7.54
N LYS A 128 -4.52 -9.96 -7.84
CA LYS A 128 -4.94 -9.62 -9.21
C LYS A 128 -5.30 -8.14 -9.36
N PRO A 129 -5.02 -7.51 -10.52
CA PRO A 129 -5.19 -6.07 -10.69
C PRO A 129 -6.59 -5.65 -11.17
N GLN A 130 -7.54 -6.58 -11.21
CA GLN A 130 -8.84 -6.36 -11.84
C GLN A 130 -10.01 -6.74 -10.93
N PRO A 131 -11.06 -5.91 -10.84
CA PRO A 131 -12.33 -6.29 -10.23
C PRO A 131 -13.02 -7.42 -11.01
N PRO A 132 -13.93 -8.18 -10.36
CA PRO A 132 -14.19 -8.18 -8.92
C PRO A 132 -13.04 -8.81 -8.14
N ASN A 133 -12.88 -8.54 -6.84
CA ASN A 133 -11.76 -9.03 -6.00
C ASN A 133 -10.38 -8.56 -6.44
N MET A 134 -10.26 -7.32 -6.92
CA MET A 134 -8.96 -6.71 -7.14
C MET A 134 -8.19 -6.73 -5.81
N PHE A 135 -6.93 -7.14 -5.85
CA PHE A 135 -6.02 -7.13 -4.71
C PHE A 135 -4.58 -7.00 -5.20
N ILE A 136 -3.91 -5.89 -4.89
CA ILE A 136 -2.53 -5.58 -5.30
C ILE A 136 -1.70 -5.05 -4.13
N VAL A 137 -0.37 -5.14 -4.27
CA VAL A 137 0.60 -4.60 -3.30
C VAL A 137 1.41 -3.49 -3.95
N GLN A 138 1.26 -2.28 -3.44
CA GLN A 138 1.95 -1.09 -3.91
C GLN A 138 2.91 -0.56 -2.85
N SER A 139 4.02 0.01 -3.30
CA SER A 139 4.90 0.79 -2.44
C SER A 139 5.55 1.91 -3.23
N GLY A 140 6.02 2.95 -2.55
CA GLY A 140 6.66 4.06 -3.21
C GLY A 140 7.25 5.08 -2.28
N LEU A 141 7.91 6.06 -2.89
CA LEU A 141 8.55 7.17 -2.21
C LEU A 141 7.82 8.47 -2.58
N LEU A 142 7.57 9.28 -1.56
CA LEU A 142 7.04 10.64 -1.70
C LEU A 142 8.14 11.62 -1.31
N GLY A 143 8.43 12.57 -2.19
CA GLY A 143 9.38 13.65 -1.93
C GLY A 143 8.70 14.89 -1.34
N GLY A 144 9.51 15.87 -0.95
CA GLY A 144 9.04 17.24 -0.67
C GLY A 144 8.57 17.96 -1.95
N ALA A 145 8.09 19.20 -1.80
CA ALA A 145 7.55 20.00 -2.91
C ALA A 145 8.54 20.16 -4.07
N ASP A 146 9.84 20.21 -3.78
CA ASP A 146 10.89 20.51 -4.74
C ASP A 146 11.50 19.26 -5.41
N VAL A 147 11.14 18.05 -4.98
CA VAL A 147 11.77 16.80 -5.48
C VAL A 147 10.71 15.76 -5.81
N LYS A 148 10.71 15.32 -7.07
CA LYS A 148 9.92 14.16 -7.50
C LYS A 148 10.67 12.88 -7.15
N LEU A 149 10.02 11.98 -6.43
CA LEU A 149 10.51 10.64 -6.13
C LEU A 149 9.57 9.59 -6.75
N PRO A 150 10.05 8.37 -7.02
CA PRO A 150 9.25 7.37 -7.70
C PRO A 150 8.18 6.81 -6.76
N ASN A 151 6.92 7.03 -7.14
CA ASN A 151 5.75 6.44 -6.51
C ASN A 151 5.15 5.33 -7.39
N HIS A 152 3.96 4.85 -7.06
CA HIS A 152 3.24 3.79 -7.78
C HIS A 152 2.94 4.12 -9.26
N LYS A 153 3.20 5.35 -9.74
CA LYS A 153 3.02 5.78 -11.13
C LYS A 153 4.34 5.93 -11.89
N ALA A 154 5.48 5.88 -11.21
CA ALA A 154 6.79 6.06 -11.84
C ALA A 154 7.22 4.81 -12.60
N ARG A 155 7.84 4.98 -13.77
CA ARG A 155 8.37 3.87 -14.56
C ARG A 155 9.77 3.50 -14.07
N PHE A 156 9.93 2.29 -13.60
CA PHE A 156 11.23 1.67 -13.31
C PHE A 156 11.74 0.90 -14.53
N THR A 157 13.04 0.64 -14.54
CA THR A 157 13.71 -0.28 -15.46
C THR A 157 14.19 -1.52 -14.71
N ALA A 158 14.09 -2.69 -15.33
CA ALA A 158 14.60 -3.95 -14.80
C ALA A 158 15.68 -4.46 -15.76
N GLU A 159 16.63 -5.25 -15.24
CA GLU A 159 17.64 -5.90 -16.09
C GLU A 159 17.00 -6.90 -17.06
N GLN A 160 15.98 -7.62 -16.59
CA GLN A 160 15.31 -8.69 -17.31
C GLN A 160 13.79 -8.58 -17.14
N GLN A 161 13.03 -9.22 -18.03
CA GLN A 161 11.56 -9.26 -17.98
C GLN A 161 11.02 -10.55 -17.36
N ALA A 162 11.88 -11.55 -17.14
CA ALA A 162 11.52 -12.82 -16.56
C ALA A 162 12.65 -13.29 -15.64
N PHE A 163 12.27 -13.72 -14.44
CA PHE A 163 13.16 -14.20 -13.39
C PHE A 163 12.62 -15.55 -12.90
N ALA A 164 13.48 -16.55 -12.81
CA ALA A 164 13.13 -17.86 -12.29
C ALA A 164 14.20 -18.33 -11.30
N LEU A 165 13.78 -18.74 -10.11
CA LEU A 165 14.68 -19.34 -9.14
C LEU A 165 15.13 -20.71 -9.64
N THR A 166 16.39 -20.82 -10.05
CA THR A 166 16.99 -22.06 -10.55
C THR A 166 17.16 -23.07 -9.42
N ASP A 167 17.11 -24.37 -9.72
CA ASP A 167 17.17 -25.44 -8.71
C ASP A 167 18.38 -25.36 -7.76
N ASP A 168 19.52 -24.88 -8.26
CA ASP A 168 20.76 -24.74 -7.47
C ASP A 168 20.85 -23.46 -6.61
N ALA A 169 19.85 -22.57 -6.67
CA ALA A 169 19.85 -21.30 -5.95
C ALA A 169 18.87 -21.31 -4.77
N ASP A 170 19.30 -20.80 -3.61
CA ASP A 170 18.43 -20.64 -2.43
C ASP A 170 17.60 -19.36 -2.46
N SER A 171 18.02 -18.37 -3.25
CA SER A 171 17.33 -17.08 -3.35
C SER A 171 17.59 -16.38 -4.67
N MET A 172 16.72 -15.44 -4.99
CA MET A 172 16.78 -14.61 -6.19
C MET A 172 16.32 -13.19 -5.86
N THR A 173 16.96 -12.19 -6.44
CA THR A 173 16.59 -10.79 -6.26
C THR A 173 16.22 -10.17 -7.60
N VAL A 174 15.06 -9.51 -7.63
CA VAL A 174 14.60 -8.71 -8.77
C VAL A 174 14.84 -7.25 -8.42
N GLU A 175 15.76 -6.60 -9.14
CA GLU A 175 16.07 -5.19 -8.96
C GLU A 175 15.39 -4.32 -10.01
N LEU A 176 14.71 -3.27 -9.53
CA LEU A 176 14.08 -2.23 -10.31
C LEU A 176 14.82 -0.91 -10.06
N ARG A 177 15.18 -0.20 -11.12
CA ARG A 177 15.95 1.05 -11.07
C ARG A 177 15.13 2.24 -11.56
N TRP A 178 15.31 3.36 -10.89
CA TRP A 178 14.78 4.65 -11.31
C TRP A 178 15.81 5.74 -11.01
N SER A 179 15.93 6.71 -11.89
CA SER A 179 16.84 7.85 -11.73
C SER A 179 16.10 9.14 -12.01
N SER A 180 16.34 10.16 -11.18
CA SER A 180 15.85 11.51 -11.39
C SER A 180 16.82 12.33 -12.25
N GLU A 181 16.31 13.39 -12.87
CA GLU A 181 17.16 14.42 -13.51
C GLU A 181 17.98 15.23 -12.50
N THR A 182 17.61 15.19 -11.21
CA THR A 182 18.24 15.93 -10.11
C THR A 182 19.34 15.15 -9.39
N GLY A 183 19.70 13.96 -9.88
CA GLY A 183 20.77 13.13 -9.31
C GLY A 183 20.32 12.23 -8.15
N VAL A 184 19.05 11.87 -8.06
CA VAL A 184 18.56 10.87 -7.11
C VAL A 184 18.35 9.54 -7.81
N ASP A 185 19.06 8.51 -7.37
CA ASP A 185 18.86 7.14 -7.85
C ASP A 185 18.10 6.33 -6.81
N VAL A 186 17.17 5.50 -7.27
CA VAL A 186 16.35 4.63 -6.43
C VAL A 186 16.43 3.21 -6.96
N PHE A 187 16.82 2.29 -6.08
CA PHE A 187 16.85 0.86 -6.33
C PHE A 187 15.78 0.21 -5.46
N LYS A 188 14.83 -0.47 -6.09
CA LYS A 188 13.79 -1.24 -5.42
C LYS A 188 14.05 -2.72 -5.67
N ARG A 189 14.28 -3.49 -4.62
CA ARG A 189 14.67 -4.90 -4.70
C ARG A 189 13.62 -5.79 -4.06
N TYR A 190 13.17 -6.79 -4.81
CA TYR A 190 12.32 -7.87 -4.31
C TYR A 190 13.16 -9.12 -4.14
N ARG A 191 13.30 -9.60 -2.92
CA ARG A 191 14.04 -10.84 -2.62
C ARG A 191 13.06 -11.98 -2.40
N PHE A 192 13.29 -13.06 -3.13
CA PHE A 192 12.56 -14.31 -3.05
C PHE A 192 13.50 -15.39 -2.52
N THR A 193 13.01 -16.22 -1.62
CA THR A 193 13.77 -17.32 -1.00
C THR A 193 13.03 -18.63 -1.23
N ARG A 194 13.78 -19.70 -1.55
CA ARG A 194 13.25 -21.04 -1.77
C ARG A 194 12.39 -21.49 -0.58
N GLY A 195 11.25 -22.13 -0.87
CA GLY A 195 10.38 -22.68 0.16
C GLY A 195 9.69 -21.63 1.04
N SER A 196 9.68 -20.36 0.63
CA SER A 196 9.11 -19.26 1.41
C SER A 196 8.04 -18.48 0.64
N TYR A 197 6.97 -18.09 1.34
CA TYR A 197 6.01 -17.11 0.86
C TYR A 197 6.38 -15.65 1.23
N LEU A 198 7.42 -15.47 2.05
CA LEU A 198 7.93 -14.15 2.39
C LEU A 198 8.69 -13.56 1.20
N ILE A 199 8.26 -12.38 0.77
CA ILE A 199 8.97 -11.55 -0.22
C ILE A 199 9.49 -10.34 0.52
N GLU A 200 10.80 -10.20 0.59
CA GLU A 200 11.41 -9.01 1.22
C GLU A 200 11.47 -7.88 0.20
N VAL A 201 11.18 -6.66 0.66
CA VAL A 201 11.20 -5.45 -0.17
C VAL A 201 12.21 -4.49 0.44
N GLU A 202 13.22 -4.13 -0.34
CA GLU A 202 14.21 -3.12 0.02
C GLU A 202 14.11 -1.95 -0.95
N GLN A 203 14.19 -0.73 -0.42
CA GLN A 203 14.33 0.49 -1.21
C GLN A 203 15.59 1.24 -0.79
N GLU A 204 16.56 1.30 -1.68
CA GLU A 204 17.78 2.07 -1.51
C GLU A 204 17.66 3.38 -2.29
N VAL A 205 18.02 4.49 -1.65
CA VAL A 205 17.98 5.83 -2.24
C VAL A 205 19.36 6.45 -2.15
N LEU A 206 19.96 6.72 -3.30
CA LEU A 206 21.23 7.43 -3.42
C LEU A 206 20.95 8.89 -3.79
N ASN A 207 21.31 9.81 -2.90
CA ASN A 207 21.22 11.24 -3.18
C ASN A 207 22.59 11.77 -3.64
N ASN A 208 22.79 11.84 -4.96
CA ASN A 208 23.96 12.45 -5.58
C ASN A 208 23.76 13.95 -5.86
N GLY A 209 22.64 14.52 -5.40
CA GLY A 209 22.30 15.93 -5.56
C GLY A 209 23.01 16.84 -4.55
N ALA A 210 22.99 18.15 -4.83
CA ALA A 210 23.62 19.16 -3.98
C ALA A 210 22.80 19.55 -2.72
N LYS A 211 21.54 19.12 -2.63
CA LYS A 211 20.62 19.48 -1.55
C LYS A 211 20.29 18.24 -0.70
N PRO A 212 20.05 18.40 0.62
CA PRO A 212 19.49 17.34 1.44
C PRO A 212 18.16 16.83 0.86
N LEU A 213 17.98 15.50 0.86
CA LEU A 213 16.77 14.85 0.37
C LEU A 213 15.82 14.56 1.54
N GLN A 214 14.62 15.14 1.49
CA GLN A 214 13.53 14.74 2.37
C GLN A 214 12.60 13.78 1.62
N LEU A 215 12.29 12.64 2.24
CA LEU A 215 11.42 11.64 1.66
C LEU A 215 10.55 10.96 2.72
N ARG A 216 9.48 10.33 2.25
CA ARG A 216 8.61 9.46 3.03
C ARG A 216 8.35 8.19 2.23
N VAL A 217 8.40 7.05 2.90
CA VAL A 217 8.03 5.75 2.32
C VAL A 217 6.56 5.47 2.60
N TYR A 218 5.89 4.79 1.68
CA TYR A 218 4.60 4.19 1.93
C TYR A 218 4.53 2.79 1.33
N ASP A 219 3.76 1.93 2.01
CA ASP A 219 3.40 0.59 1.58
C ASP A 219 1.88 0.45 1.71
N GLN A 220 1.23 -0.07 0.67
CA GLN A 220 -0.22 -0.13 0.60
C GLN A 220 -0.69 -1.46 0.00
N LEU A 221 -1.66 -2.06 0.69
CA LEU A 221 -2.51 -3.11 0.16
C LEU A 221 -3.79 -2.46 -0.38
N GLN A 222 -4.05 -2.58 -1.67
CA GLN A 222 -5.29 -2.10 -2.27
C GLN A 222 -6.16 -3.28 -2.65
N ARG A 223 -7.42 -3.26 -2.18
CA ARG A 223 -8.38 -4.32 -2.51
C ARG A 223 -9.78 -3.76 -2.74
N THR A 224 -10.55 -4.38 -3.63
CA THR A 224 -12.00 -4.17 -3.68
C THR A 224 -12.70 -4.99 -2.61
N GLU A 225 -13.99 -4.74 -2.40
CA GLU A 225 -14.82 -5.64 -1.62
C GLU A 225 -14.77 -7.07 -2.18
N LEU A 226 -14.86 -8.04 -1.27
CA LEU A 226 -14.91 -9.45 -1.62
C LEU A 226 -16.29 -9.77 -2.23
N TYR A 227 -16.28 -9.99 -3.53
CA TYR A 227 -17.34 -10.63 -4.27
C TYR A 227 -17.13 -12.14 -4.27
N ASP A 228 -18.00 -12.84 -3.55
CA ASP A 228 -18.09 -14.29 -3.60
C ASP A 228 -19.36 -14.67 -4.38
N PRO A 229 -19.24 -15.29 -5.58
CA PRO A 229 -20.39 -15.68 -6.38
C PRO A 229 -21.23 -16.78 -5.72
N ALA A 230 -20.68 -17.51 -4.74
CA ALA A 230 -21.38 -18.51 -3.95
C ALA A 230 -21.94 -17.94 -2.63
N LYS A 231 -21.76 -16.63 -2.38
CA LYS A 231 -22.26 -15.98 -1.16
C LYS A 231 -23.78 -16.07 -1.12
N SER A 232 -24.28 -16.72 -0.08
CA SER A 232 -25.71 -16.85 0.13
C SER A 232 -26.35 -15.50 0.39
N SER A 233 -27.34 -15.11 -0.43
CA SER A 233 -28.24 -13.98 -0.14
C SER A 233 -29.43 -14.49 0.65
N PHE A 234 -29.25 -14.73 1.94
CA PHE A 234 -30.37 -14.94 2.87
C PHE A 234 -30.55 -13.71 3.75
#